data_AF-A0A2E9MBG7-F1
#
_entry.id   AF-A0A2E9MBG7-F1
#
_cell.length_a   1.000
_cell.length_b   1.000
_cell.length_c   1.000
_cell.angle_alpha   90.00
_cell.angle_beta   90.00
_cell.angle_gamma   90.00
#
_symmetry.space_group_name_H-M   'P 1'
#
loop_
_entity.id
_entity.type
_entity.pdbx_description
1 polymer ?
#
loop_
_entity_poly.entity_id
_entity_poly.type
_entity_poly.pdbx_seq_one_letter_code
_entity_poly.pdbx_strand_id
1 'polypeptide(L)'
;MTSSGLKDVVVPLPIQIVIDDVGWWTPTDGSAKDEPFRSGMPRAHVPADYAAIARLGNRLGMRPQAAMMLCDWDRDLLLRELPEATWMGRDWNHPWCEHPHLDEAAQILNDEADHLEIVVHGLAHEWWGGPTMERAEWANPEGVMRPRHLLERHLEVYAAILRRNGLAGEHEGLPPFFVPCAFRHSFGEGSDGIAGLLAQVGISYVSTPFSSMRQLATPQTDRIAIECGVMTVDRGGGSPSWKHVAASPPEAVDGPIIGLHWPNLLHQDPSRNDEVIDDWVAALTRIGQAPDRWLAPDTPSAWSQLAHVECTQIVQDGNVIGFDFTALDALPSTVALGEFVVKTTQRSPPRFAAGVHVLDSTWNPGGHHWLTRLAR
;
A
#
# COMPACT_ATOMS: atom_id res chain seq x y z
N MET A 1 37.04 -23.45 8.95
CA MET A 1 36.43 -22.69 10.06
C MET A 1 34.97 -22.54 9.71
N THR A 2 34.12 -23.14 10.53
CA THR A 2 32.69 -23.34 10.26
C THR A 2 31.89 -22.04 10.40
N SER A 3 31.07 -21.75 9.40
CA SER A 3 30.22 -20.56 9.22
C SER A 3 29.02 -20.49 10.18
N SER A 4 29.24 -20.64 11.48
CA SER A 4 28.16 -20.61 12.47
C SER A 4 27.65 -19.19 12.80
N GLY A 5 28.25 -18.11 12.26
CA GLY A 5 27.91 -16.72 12.62
C GLY A 5 26.69 -16.13 11.88
N LEU A 6 26.56 -16.41 10.58
CA LEU A 6 25.54 -15.76 9.72
C LEU A 6 24.10 -16.23 10.01
N LYS A 7 23.89 -17.27 10.80
CA LYS A 7 22.55 -17.78 11.13
C LYS A 7 21.81 -16.94 12.18
N ASP A 8 22.52 -16.05 12.88
CA ASP A 8 22.00 -15.33 14.04
C ASP A 8 21.66 -13.86 13.77
N VAL A 9 21.82 -13.40 12.52
CA VAL A 9 21.60 -12.00 12.12
C VAL A 9 20.87 -12.00 10.78
N VAL A 10 19.79 -11.22 10.68
CA VAL A 10 19.02 -11.10 9.44
C VAL A 10 18.49 -9.68 9.28
N VAL A 11 18.49 -9.20 8.04
CA VAL A 11 17.67 -8.05 7.61
C VAL A 11 16.30 -8.63 7.27
N PRO A 12 15.28 -8.51 8.13
CA PRO A 12 14.00 -9.20 7.93
C PRO A 12 13.23 -8.62 6.75
N LEU A 13 12.45 -9.46 6.07
CA LEU A 13 11.48 -9.01 5.06
C LEU A 13 10.43 -8.12 5.73
N PRO A 14 10.21 -6.89 5.24
CA PRO A 14 9.14 -6.05 5.74
C PRO A 14 7.80 -6.63 5.31
N ILE A 15 6.80 -6.56 6.17
CA ILE A 15 5.42 -6.89 5.88
C ILE A 15 4.61 -5.61 6.04
N GLN A 16 4.01 -5.17 4.94
CA GLN A 16 3.04 -4.08 4.93
C GLN A 16 1.66 -4.59 4.49
N ILE A 17 0.59 -3.90 4.88
CA ILE A 17 -0.79 -4.25 4.52
C ILE A 17 -1.31 -3.22 3.53
N VAL A 18 -1.83 -3.68 2.40
CA VAL A 18 -2.45 -2.81 1.38
C VAL A 18 -3.87 -3.28 1.13
N ILE A 19 -4.85 -2.41 1.36
CA ILE A 19 -6.27 -2.72 1.26
C ILE A 19 -6.83 -1.94 0.07
N ASP A 20 -7.10 -2.68 -1.00
CA ASP A 20 -7.65 -2.18 -2.26
C ASP A 20 -9.17 -1.92 -2.11
N ASP A 21 -9.71 -1.07 -2.98
CA ASP A 21 -11.14 -0.75 -3.09
C ASP A 21 -11.79 -0.18 -1.80
N VAL A 22 -11.02 0.46 -0.93
CA VAL A 22 -11.60 1.22 0.21
C VAL A 22 -12.32 2.45 -0.35
N GLY A 23 -13.41 2.91 0.24
CA GLY A 23 -14.08 4.15 -0.19
C GLY A 23 -15.37 3.95 -1.00
N TRP A 24 -15.63 2.74 -1.51
CA TRP A 24 -16.94 2.39 -2.07
C TRP A 24 -18.02 2.45 -0.98
N TRP A 25 -19.11 3.18 -1.21
CA TRP A 25 -20.27 3.13 -0.31
C TRP A 25 -21.33 2.17 -0.83
N THR A 26 -21.49 2.15 -2.15
CA THR A 26 -22.32 1.17 -2.86
C THR A 26 -21.49 -0.08 -3.13
N PRO A 27 -21.90 -1.27 -2.64
CA PRO A 27 -21.09 -2.48 -2.76
C PRO A 27 -21.40 -3.29 -4.03
N THR A 28 -22.51 -2.98 -4.69
CA THR A 28 -23.06 -3.80 -5.78
C THR A 28 -22.13 -3.82 -6.96
N ASP A 29 -21.74 -5.04 -7.37
CA ASP A 29 -21.02 -5.29 -8.61
C ASP A 29 -21.93 -5.01 -9.80
N GLY A 30 -21.57 -3.99 -10.60
CA GLY A 30 -22.31 -3.59 -11.78
C GLY A 30 -21.59 -3.94 -13.09
N SER A 31 -20.48 -4.69 -13.03
CA SER A 31 -19.63 -5.02 -14.19
C SER A 31 -20.36 -5.68 -15.35
N ALA A 32 -21.42 -6.46 -15.08
CA ALA A 32 -22.24 -7.08 -16.11
C ALA A 32 -23.12 -6.09 -16.91
N LYS A 33 -23.15 -4.81 -16.53
CA LYS A 33 -23.97 -3.75 -17.14
C LYS A 33 -23.14 -2.49 -17.48
N ASP A 34 -21.84 -2.67 -17.72
CA ASP A 34 -20.89 -1.56 -17.95
C ASP A 34 -20.78 -0.57 -16.78
N GLU A 35 -21.09 -0.98 -15.55
CA GLU A 35 -20.76 -0.21 -14.33
C GLU A 35 -19.52 -0.84 -13.63
N PRO A 36 -18.90 -0.23 -12.61
CA PRO A 36 -17.63 -0.73 -12.10
C PRO A 36 -17.74 -2.10 -11.43
N PHE A 37 -16.61 -2.80 -11.42
CA PHE A 37 -16.40 -3.94 -10.54
C PHE A 37 -16.41 -3.45 -9.08
N ARG A 38 -17.22 -4.11 -8.25
CA ARG A 38 -17.27 -3.88 -6.80
C ARG A 38 -17.46 -5.20 -6.09
N SER A 39 -17.09 -5.24 -4.81
CA SER A 39 -16.98 -6.48 -4.04
C SER A 39 -18.23 -7.36 -3.98
N GLY A 40 -19.42 -6.77 -4.16
CA GLY A 40 -20.68 -7.46 -3.94
C GLY A 40 -20.98 -7.69 -2.45
N MET A 41 -20.38 -6.91 -1.54
CA MET A 41 -20.70 -6.95 -0.10
C MET A 41 -22.23 -6.94 0.11
N PRO A 42 -22.79 -7.80 0.98
CA PRO A 42 -24.24 -7.97 1.12
C PRO A 42 -24.96 -6.78 1.77
N ARG A 43 -24.20 -5.75 2.16
CA ARG A 43 -24.68 -4.50 2.74
C ARG A 43 -23.83 -3.33 2.22
N ALA A 44 -24.39 -2.13 2.25
CA ALA A 44 -23.60 -0.92 2.06
C ALA A 44 -22.49 -0.83 3.10
N HIS A 45 -21.43 -0.11 2.74
CA HIS A 45 -20.37 0.22 3.68
C HIS A 45 -20.86 1.30 4.66
N VAL A 46 -20.29 1.27 5.86
CA VAL A 46 -20.65 2.16 6.96
C VAL A 46 -19.38 2.71 7.63
N PRO A 47 -19.46 3.81 8.39
CA PRO A 47 -18.29 4.39 9.07
C PRO A 47 -17.48 3.38 9.91
N ALA A 48 -18.16 2.41 10.54
CA ALA A 48 -17.51 1.34 11.31
C ALA A 48 -16.54 0.45 10.49
N ASP A 49 -16.66 0.42 9.16
CA ASP A 49 -15.75 -0.31 8.27
C ASP A 49 -14.40 0.40 8.10
N TYR A 50 -14.37 1.73 8.17
CA TYR A 50 -13.12 2.51 8.19
C TYR A 50 -12.42 2.36 9.53
N ALA A 51 -13.20 2.41 10.62
CA ALA A 51 -12.68 2.23 11.97
C ALA A 51 -12.05 0.84 12.18
N ALA A 52 -12.49 -0.19 11.43
CA ALA A 52 -11.88 -1.52 11.46
C ALA A 52 -10.43 -1.51 10.96
N ILE A 53 -10.14 -0.73 9.91
CA ILE A 53 -8.78 -0.55 9.37
C ILE A 53 -7.88 0.15 10.40
N ALA A 54 -8.36 1.25 10.97
CA ALA A 54 -7.64 1.99 12.01
C ALA A 54 -7.30 1.10 13.22
N ARG A 55 -8.28 0.31 13.70
CA ARG A 55 -8.05 -0.61 14.83
C ARG A 55 -7.04 -1.70 14.50
N LEU A 56 -6.99 -2.19 13.27
CA LEU A 56 -5.95 -3.11 12.81
C LEU A 56 -4.56 -2.46 12.93
N GLY A 57 -4.40 -1.26 12.40
CA GLY A 57 -3.14 -0.52 12.43
C GLY A 57 -2.68 -0.21 13.86
N ASN A 58 -3.55 0.38 14.68
CA ASN A 58 -3.27 0.71 16.07
C ASN A 58 -2.77 -0.51 16.86
N ARG A 59 -3.45 -1.66 16.75
CA ARG A 59 -3.10 -2.87 17.49
C ARG A 59 -1.81 -3.54 17.03
N LEU A 60 -1.39 -3.29 15.80
CA LEU A 60 -0.15 -3.81 15.24
C LEU A 60 1.02 -2.82 15.33
N GLY A 61 0.76 -1.55 15.66
CA GLY A 61 1.74 -0.47 15.53
C GLY A 61 2.15 -0.23 14.08
N MET A 62 1.19 -0.35 13.16
CA MET A 62 1.35 -0.18 11.73
C MET A 62 0.39 0.87 11.19
N ARG A 63 0.66 1.33 9.97
CA ARG A 63 -0.26 2.12 9.16
C ARG A 63 -0.62 1.33 7.90
N PRO A 64 -1.66 0.48 7.95
CA PRO A 64 -2.19 -0.18 6.75
C PRO A 64 -2.61 0.86 5.71
N GLN A 65 -2.34 0.58 4.45
CA GLN A 65 -2.79 1.42 3.34
C GLN A 65 -4.27 1.19 3.05
N ALA A 66 -5.03 2.28 3.00
CA ALA A 66 -6.40 2.33 2.50
C ALA A 66 -6.41 2.96 1.10
N ALA A 67 -6.45 2.13 0.06
CA ALA A 67 -6.47 2.56 -1.33
C ALA A 67 -7.87 3.01 -1.73
N MET A 68 -8.06 4.34 -1.80
CA MET A 68 -9.36 5.00 -1.81
C MET A 68 -9.98 5.14 -3.21
N MET A 69 -11.24 4.71 -3.33
CA MET A 69 -12.20 4.98 -4.39
C MET A 69 -13.05 6.19 -4.01
N LEU A 70 -13.07 7.21 -4.88
CA LEU A 70 -13.60 8.52 -4.51
C LEU A 70 -14.90 8.94 -5.21
N CYS A 71 -15.45 8.18 -6.17
CA CYS A 71 -16.67 8.62 -6.83
C CYS A 71 -17.85 8.73 -5.87
N ASP A 72 -18.00 7.78 -4.93
CA ASP A 72 -19.07 7.86 -3.92
C ASP A 72 -18.81 8.97 -2.86
N TRP A 73 -17.63 9.61 -2.87
CA TRP A 73 -17.27 10.75 -2.03
C TRP A 73 -17.42 12.11 -2.74
N ASP A 74 -17.80 12.13 -4.02
CA ASP A 74 -17.89 13.32 -4.87
C ASP A 74 -19.12 14.20 -4.57
N ARG A 75 -19.07 14.94 -3.47
CA ARG A 75 -20.20 15.76 -2.99
C ARG A 75 -20.69 16.81 -3.98
N ASP A 76 -19.77 17.40 -4.72
CA ASP A 76 -20.06 18.52 -5.62
C ASP A 76 -20.29 18.05 -7.07
N LEU A 77 -20.33 16.72 -7.30
CA LEU A 77 -20.55 16.08 -8.60
C LEU A 77 -19.52 16.49 -9.66
N LEU A 78 -18.26 16.70 -9.24
CA LEU A 78 -17.14 17.10 -10.09
C LEU A 78 -16.89 16.09 -11.23
N LEU A 79 -17.23 14.82 -11.04
CA LEU A 79 -17.04 13.78 -12.05
C LEU A 79 -17.89 13.96 -13.31
N ARG A 80 -18.91 14.85 -13.29
CA ARG A 80 -19.62 15.25 -14.52
C ARG A 80 -18.71 15.89 -15.57
N GLU A 81 -17.58 16.44 -15.13
CA GLU A 81 -16.58 17.07 -16.00
C GLU A 81 -15.57 16.09 -16.60
N LEU A 82 -15.62 14.82 -16.15
CA LEU A 82 -14.78 13.69 -16.57
C LEU A 82 -15.68 12.53 -17.01
N PRO A 83 -16.34 12.62 -18.19
CA PRO A 83 -17.28 11.59 -18.62
C PRO A 83 -16.69 10.19 -18.76
N GLU A 84 -15.37 10.09 -18.91
CA GLU A 84 -14.60 8.84 -18.95
C GLU A 84 -14.38 8.21 -17.57
N ALA A 85 -14.62 8.93 -16.47
CA ALA A 85 -14.33 8.49 -15.11
C ALA A 85 -15.49 7.72 -14.46
N THR A 86 -16.71 7.77 -15.01
CA THR A 86 -17.86 7.04 -14.47
C THR A 86 -18.77 6.52 -15.59
N TRP A 87 -19.50 5.45 -15.31
CA TRP A 87 -20.46 4.86 -16.25
C TRP A 87 -21.67 5.76 -16.56
N MET A 88 -21.91 6.79 -15.75
CA MET A 88 -22.97 7.78 -15.99
C MET A 88 -22.47 8.98 -16.82
N GLY A 89 -21.16 9.10 -17.01
CA GLY A 89 -20.54 10.22 -17.69
C GLY A 89 -20.98 11.59 -17.16
N ARG A 90 -21.49 12.45 -18.05
CA ARG A 90 -21.96 13.81 -17.70
C ARG A 90 -23.20 13.83 -16.82
N ASP A 91 -23.94 12.73 -16.78
CA ASP A 91 -25.14 12.59 -15.96
C ASP A 91 -24.82 12.07 -14.54
N TRP A 92 -23.53 12.02 -14.17
CA TRP A 92 -23.07 11.55 -12.88
C TRP A 92 -23.89 12.11 -11.71
N ASN A 93 -24.38 11.20 -10.88
CA ASN A 93 -25.08 11.48 -9.65
C ASN A 93 -25.04 10.25 -8.75
N HIS A 94 -25.03 10.44 -7.44
CA HIS A 94 -25.04 9.34 -6.48
C HIS A 94 -25.74 9.77 -5.18
N PRO A 95 -26.31 8.82 -4.42
CA PRO A 95 -27.11 9.15 -3.23
C PRO A 95 -26.27 9.59 -2.01
N TRP A 96 -24.94 9.54 -2.11
CA TRP A 96 -24.05 9.77 -0.97
C TRP A 96 -23.60 11.22 -0.81
N CYS A 97 -23.82 12.08 -1.80
CA CYS A 97 -23.27 13.45 -1.85
C CYS A 97 -23.52 14.30 -0.59
N GLU A 98 -24.65 14.08 0.09
CA GLU A 98 -25.06 14.76 1.32
C GLU A 98 -25.23 13.81 2.52
N HIS A 99 -24.78 12.56 2.39
CA HIS A 99 -25.01 11.56 3.42
C HIS A 99 -24.06 11.76 4.63
N PRO A 100 -24.57 11.80 5.87
CA PRO A 100 -23.76 12.08 7.07
C PRO A 100 -22.64 11.08 7.33
N HIS A 101 -22.78 9.85 6.81
CA HIS A 101 -21.71 8.85 6.88
C HIS A 101 -20.39 9.32 6.25
N LEU A 102 -20.42 10.21 5.24
CA LEU A 102 -19.19 10.76 4.67
C LEU A 102 -18.44 11.60 5.71
N ASP A 103 -19.16 12.39 6.50
CA ASP A 103 -18.57 13.21 7.57
C ASP A 103 -18.05 12.34 8.72
N GLU A 104 -18.83 11.33 9.14
CA GLU A 104 -18.42 10.38 10.18
C GLU A 104 -17.18 9.57 9.78
N ALA A 105 -17.13 9.07 8.54
CA ALA A 105 -15.97 8.34 8.04
C ALA A 105 -14.75 9.25 7.87
N ALA A 106 -14.93 10.49 7.41
CA ALA A 106 -13.84 11.46 7.33
C ALA A 106 -13.26 11.77 8.71
N GLN A 107 -14.12 11.94 9.73
CA GLN A 107 -13.68 12.16 11.10
C GLN A 107 -12.85 10.96 11.61
N ILE A 108 -13.32 9.73 11.39
CA ILE A 108 -12.57 8.51 11.77
C ILE A 108 -11.20 8.47 11.07
N LEU A 109 -11.15 8.70 9.76
CA LEU A 109 -9.90 8.67 9.00
C LEU A 109 -8.90 9.73 9.48
N ASN A 110 -9.38 10.90 9.88
CA ASN A 110 -8.53 11.98 10.40
C ASN A 110 -8.06 11.72 11.84
N ASP A 111 -8.95 11.26 12.72
CA ASP A 111 -8.60 10.95 14.12
C ASP A 111 -7.61 9.79 14.22
N GLU A 112 -7.63 8.89 13.23
CA GLU A 112 -6.82 7.67 13.20
C GLU A 112 -5.68 7.75 12.15
N ALA A 113 -5.30 8.95 11.72
CA ALA A 113 -4.29 9.16 10.67
C ALA A 113 -2.89 8.60 11.03
N ASP A 114 -2.59 8.43 12.32
CA ASP A 114 -1.39 7.77 12.84
C ASP A 114 -1.44 6.24 12.73
N HIS A 115 -2.58 5.67 12.34
CA HIS A 115 -2.87 4.24 12.35
C HIS A 115 -3.30 3.71 10.97
N LEU A 116 -3.27 4.54 9.93
CA LEU A 116 -3.47 4.15 8.54
C LEU A 116 -2.81 5.15 7.59
N GLU A 117 -2.72 4.78 6.31
CA GLU A 117 -2.28 5.65 5.23
C GLU A 117 -3.39 5.72 4.18
N ILE A 118 -3.85 6.91 3.83
CA ILE A 118 -4.73 7.11 2.67
C ILE A 118 -3.88 6.99 1.41
N VAL A 119 -4.35 6.23 0.43
CA VAL A 119 -3.61 5.92 -0.80
C VAL A 119 -4.45 6.27 -2.02
N VAL A 120 -3.81 6.91 -3.01
CA VAL A 120 -4.46 7.20 -4.29
C VAL A 120 -4.72 5.89 -5.02
N HIS A 121 -5.98 5.59 -5.30
CA HIS A 121 -6.36 4.38 -6.01
C HIS A 121 -7.11 4.66 -7.30
N GLY A 122 -8.19 5.46 -7.28
CA GLY A 122 -9.04 5.71 -8.47
C GLY A 122 -10.30 6.50 -8.15
N LEU A 123 -10.91 7.11 -9.17
CA LEU A 123 -12.20 7.78 -9.03
C LEU A 123 -13.32 6.74 -9.01
N ALA A 124 -13.44 5.91 -10.06
CA ALA A 124 -14.42 4.83 -10.11
C ALA A 124 -13.87 3.51 -10.69
N HIS A 125 -12.55 3.32 -10.60
CA HIS A 125 -11.81 2.08 -10.90
C HIS A 125 -11.60 1.74 -12.39
N GLU A 126 -12.64 1.90 -13.21
CA GLU A 126 -12.63 1.52 -14.62
C GLU A 126 -12.58 2.74 -15.55
N TRP A 127 -12.55 2.51 -16.87
CA TRP A 127 -12.49 3.55 -17.89
C TRP A 127 -13.70 3.52 -18.82
N TRP A 128 -14.35 4.67 -19.03
CA TRP A 128 -15.53 4.84 -19.90
C TRP A 128 -15.30 5.83 -21.04
N GLY A 129 -14.06 6.01 -21.50
CA GLY A 129 -13.77 6.86 -22.66
C GLY A 129 -14.22 6.30 -24.01
N GLY A 130 -14.74 5.07 -24.04
CA GLY A 130 -15.23 4.36 -25.23
C GLY A 130 -16.74 4.06 -25.18
N PRO A 131 -17.27 3.27 -26.13
CA PRO A 131 -18.69 2.88 -26.14
C PRO A 131 -19.07 1.88 -25.04
N THR A 132 -18.08 1.21 -24.45
CA THR A 132 -18.25 0.22 -23.38
C THR A 132 -17.16 0.42 -22.33
N MET A 133 -17.37 -0.11 -21.13
CA MET A 133 -16.38 -0.07 -20.06
C MET A 133 -15.09 -0.81 -20.46
N GLU A 134 -13.94 -0.28 -20.06
CA GLU A 134 -12.63 -0.89 -20.26
C GLU A 134 -11.81 -0.90 -18.96
N ARG A 135 -11.07 -1.97 -18.71
CA ARG A 135 -10.21 -2.10 -17.53
C ARG A 135 -8.79 -1.59 -17.82
N ALA A 136 -8.21 -0.61 -17.13
CA ALA A 136 -8.67 0.14 -15.96
C ALA A 136 -8.46 1.66 -16.13
N GLU A 137 -8.74 2.43 -15.08
CA GLU A 137 -8.69 3.91 -15.05
C GLU A 137 -7.34 4.50 -15.47
N TRP A 138 -6.21 3.96 -14.99
CA TRP A 138 -4.89 4.60 -15.21
C TRP A 138 -4.16 4.09 -16.44
N ALA A 139 -4.35 2.81 -16.76
CA ALA A 139 -3.76 2.16 -17.91
C ALA A 139 -4.71 1.11 -18.46
N ASN A 140 -4.60 0.87 -19.76
CA ASN A 140 -5.39 -0.12 -20.46
C ASN A 140 -4.93 -1.56 -20.12
N PRO A 141 -5.59 -2.62 -20.62
CA PRO A 141 -5.23 -4.01 -20.32
C PRO A 141 -3.80 -4.38 -20.72
N GLU A 142 -3.24 -3.70 -21.72
CA GLU A 142 -1.85 -3.87 -22.17
C GLU A 142 -0.84 -3.09 -21.31
N GLY A 143 -1.31 -2.35 -20.30
CA GLY A 143 -0.48 -1.51 -19.43
C GLY A 143 0.01 -0.22 -20.11
N VAL A 144 -0.65 0.21 -21.19
CA VAL A 144 -0.43 1.54 -21.78
C VAL A 144 -1.21 2.57 -20.99
N MET A 145 -0.54 3.60 -20.49
CA MET A 145 -1.16 4.70 -19.76
C MET A 145 -2.32 5.33 -20.58
N ARG A 146 -3.44 5.65 -19.93
CA ARG A 146 -4.52 6.44 -20.55
C ARG A 146 -4.00 7.83 -20.97
N PRO A 147 -4.73 8.59 -21.81
CA PRO A 147 -4.25 9.90 -22.25
C PRO A 147 -3.85 10.79 -21.07
N ARG A 148 -2.58 11.20 -21.04
CA ARG A 148 -1.96 11.94 -19.92
C ARG A 148 -2.81 13.13 -19.45
N HIS A 149 -3.23 13.99 -20.38
CA HIS A 149 -4.02 15.18 -20.06
C HIS A 149 -5.37 14.87 -19.38
N LEU A 150 -5.94 13.67 -19.57
CA LEU A 150 -7.13 13.24 -18.84
C LEU A 150 -6.75 12.75 -17.45
N LEU A 151 -5.67 11.95 -17.32
CA LEU A 151 -5.19 11.49 -16.01
C LEU A 151 -4.73 12.64 -15.09
N GLU A 152 -4.13 13.69 -15.65
CA GLU A 152 -3.82 14.93 -14.91
C GLU A 152 -5.11 15.52 -14.31
N ARG A 153 -6.18 15.64 -15.10
CA ARG A 153 -7.49 16.10 -14.60
C ARG A 153 -8.12 15.13 -13.60
N HIS A 154 -7.96 13.82 -13.78
CA HIS A 154 -8.41 12.84 -12.79
C HIS A 154 -7.72 13.06 -11.44
N LEU A 155 -6.40 13.27 -11.43
CA LEU A 155 -5.63 13.54 -10.21
C LEU A 155 -6.03 14.88 -9.56
N GLU A 156 -6.31 15.91 -10.36
CA GLU A 156 -6.83 17.19 -9.87
C GLU A 156 -8.19 17.02 -9.18
N VAL A 157 -9.13 16.32 -9.83
CA VAL A 157 -10.46 16.04 -9.25
C VAL A 157 -10.36 15.13 -8.03
N TYR A 158 -9.48 14.13 -8.05
CA TYR A 158 -9.22 13.26 -6.91
C TYR A 158 -8.77 14.08 -5.69
N ALA A 159 -7.79 14.97 -5.87
CA ALA A 159 -7.32 15.87 -4.82
C ALA A 159 -8.42 16.84 -4.34
N ALA A 160 -9.27 17.33 -5.26
CA ALA A 160 -10.40 18.18 -4.90
C ALA A 160 -11.42 17.45 -4.03
N ILE A 161 -11.75 16.19 -4.35
CA ILE A 161 -12.68 15.36 -3.56
C ILE A 161 -12.09 15.08 -2.17
N LEU A 162 -10.80 14.71 -2.07
CA LEU A 162 -10.13 14.54 -0.77
C LEU A 162 -10.23 15.82 0.07
N ARG A 163 -9.84 16.96 -0.50
CA ARG A 163 -9.88 18.26 0.21
C ARG A 163 -11.29 18.63 0.65
N ARG A 164 -12.28 18.40 -0.21
CA ARG A 164 -13.68 18.71 0.09
C ARG A 164 -14.24 17.90 1.25
N ASN A 165 -13.73 16.67 1.42
CA ASN A 165 -14.09 15.78 2.52
C ASN A 165 -13.16 15.92 3.73
N GLY A 166 -12.22 16.88 3.73
CA GLY A 166 -11.26 17.05 4.83
C GLY A 166 -10.24 15.90 4.94
N LEU A 167 -9.99 15.17 3.86
CA LEU A 167 -9.10 13.99 3.80
C LEU A 167 -7.73 14.27 3.16
N ALA A 168 -7.41 15.55 2.89
CA ALA A 168 -6.10 15.92 2.36
C ALA A 168 -4.96 15.66 3.38
N GLY A 169 -5.30 15.51 4.67
CA GLY A 169 -4.35 15.27 5.74
C GLY A 169 -3.29 16.37 5.83
N GLU A 170 -2.04 15.97 6.02
CA GLU A 170 -0.88 16.88 6.04
C GLU A 170 -0.42 17.32 4.64
N HIS A 171 -0.96 16.72 3.60
CA HIS A 171 -0.58 17.01 2.22
C HIS A 171 -1.52 18.06 1.64
N GLU A 172 -0.99 19.23 1.22
CA GLU A 172 -1.80 20.22 0.49
C GLU A 172 -2.31 19.66 -0.88
N GLY A 173 -1.71 18.56 -1.35
CA GLY A 173 -2.02 17.82 -2.58
C GLY A 173 -2.48 16.37 -2.35
N LEU A 174 -1.94 15.44 -3.12
CA LEU A 174 -2.24 14.01 -3.02
C LEU A 174 -1.34 13.33 -1.97
N PRO A 175 -1.80 12.25 -1.32
CA PRO A 175 -0.91 11.41 -0.53
C PRO A 175 0.17 10.78 -1.42
N PRO A 176 1.37 10.49 -0.90
CA PRO A 176 2.52 10.06 -1.72
C PRO A 176 2.46 8.58 -2.15
N PHE A 177 1.33 7.90 -1.88
CA PHE A 177 1.14 6.48 -2.07
C PHE A 177 0.12 6.23 -3.19
N PHE A 178 0.38 5.24 -4.03
CA PHE A 178 -0.49 4.90 -5.15
C PHE A 178 -0.63 3.39 -5.35
N VAL A 179 -1.86 2.98 -5.65
CA VAL A 179 -2.17 1.62 -6.11
C VAL A 179 -2.93 1.74 -7.44
N PRO A 180 -2.40 1.20 -8.55
CA PRO A 180 -3.14 1.24 -9.82
C PRO A 180 -4.38 0.34 -9.76
N CYS A 181 -5.54 0.87 -10.18
CA CYS A 181 -6.74 0.07 -10.42
C CYS A 181 -6.46 -1.14 -11.29
N ALA A 182 -6.99 -2.30 -10.88
CA ALA A 182 -6.75 -3.58 -11.52
C ALA A 182 -5.26 -3.94 -11.73
N PHE A 183 -4.37 -3.28 -11.00
CA PHE A 183 -2.92 -3.41 -11.13
C PHE A 183 -2.36 -3.01 -12.50
N ARG A 184 -3.14 -2.31 -13.34
CA ARG A 184 -2.68 -1.88 -14.67
C ARG A 184 -1.70 -0.73 -14.54
N HIS A 185 -0.45 -1.00 -14.89
CA HIS A 185 0.68 -0.09 -14.74
C HIS A 185 1.75 -0.40 -15.79
N SER A 186 2.75 0.48 -15.89
CA SER A 186 3.94 0.28 -16.71
C SER A 186 5.21 0.70 -15.99
N PHE A 187 6.33 0.13 -16.43
CA PHE A 187 7.67 0.50 -16.00
C PHE A 187 8.62 0.61 -17.20
N GLY A 188 9.51 1.61 -17.20
CA GLY A 188 10.52 1.81 -18.23
C GLY A 188 10.11 2.80 -19.33
N GLU A 189 9.07 3.59 -19.08
CA GLU A 189 8.63 4.67 -19.98
C GLU A 189 9.23 6.04 -19.59
N GLY A 190 9.95 6.11 -18.47
CA GLY A 190 10.58 7.35 -18.00
C GLY A 190 9.55 8.45 -17.70
N SER A 191 9.90 9.70 -18.00
CA SER A 191 9.04 10.85 -17.70
C SER A 191 7.72 10.86 -18.45
N ASP A 192 7.66 10.20 -19.61
CA ASP A 192 6.47 10.16 -20.47
C ASP A 192 5.45 9.12 -20.00
N GLY A 193 5.88 8.15 -19.20
CA GLY A 193 5.04 7.11 -18.60
C GLY A 193 4.29 7.54 -17.34
N ILE A 194 3.56 6.58 -16.78
CA ILE A 194 2.74 6.76 -15.58
C ILE A 194 3.56 7.15 -14.35
N ALA A 195 4.76 6.59 -14.14
CA ALA A 195 5.62 7.00 -13.04
C ALA A 195 6.04 8.47 -13.15
N GLY A 196 6.31 8.96 -14.37
CA GLY A 196 6.58 10.38 -14.61
C GLY A 196 5.39 11.28 -14.26
N LEU A 197 4.17 10.85 -14.55
CA LEU A 197 2.94 11.54 -14.13
C LEU A 197 2.77 11.55 -12.60
N LEU A 198 2.96 10.39 -11.95
CA LEU A 198 2.83 10.26 -10.49
C LEU A 198 3.87 11.14 -9.75
N ALA A 199 5.11 11.14 -10.21
CA ALA A 199 6.17 11.97 -9.64
C ALA A 199 5.85 13.47 -9.69
N GLN A 200 5.22 13.95 -10.77
CA GLN A 200 4.84 15.36 -10.93
C GLN A 200 3.83 15.84 -9.88
N VAL A 201 3.03 14.92 -9.33
CA VAL A 201 2.02 15.22 -8.31
C VAL A 201 2.44 14.81 -6.90
N GLY A 202 3.72 14.46 -6.71
CA GLY A 202 4.30 14.14 -5.39
C GLY A 202 4.13 12.68 -4.94
N ILE A 203 3.62 11.80 -5.79
CA ILE A 203 3.54 10.37 -5.49
C ILE A 203 4.93 9.74 -5.63
N SER A 204 5.34 8.96 -4.63
CA SER A 204 6.68 8.38 -4.54
C SER A 204 6.67 6.86 -4.32
N TYR A 205 5.54 6.29 -3.89
CA TYR A 205 5.44 4.88 -3.51
C TYR A 205 4.30 4.20 -4.26
N VAL A 206 4.60 3.14 -5.00
CA VAL A 206 3.60 2.35 -5.73
C VAL A 206 3.63 0.90 -5.27
N SER A 207 2.46 0.31 -5.06
CA SER A 207 2.31 -1.14 -4.82
C SER A 207 1.52 -1.77 -5.96
N THR A 208 2.14 -2.68 -6.72
CA THR A 208 1.47 -3.42 -7.79
C THR A 208 2.22 -4.73 -8.08
N PRO A 209 1.55 -5.85 -8.40
CA PRO A 209 2.24 -7.06 -8.79
C PRO A 209 2.95 -6.87 -10.14
N PHE A 210 4.26 -7.14 -10.20
CA PHE A 210 5.08 -7.00 -11.40
C PHE A 210 4.60 -7.87 -12.56
N SER A 211 3.96 -9.01 -12.25
CA SER A 211 3.35 -9.92 -13.23
C SER A 211 2.17 -9.32 -13.99
N SER A 212 1.57 -8.24 -13.48
CA SER A 212 0.45 -7.52 -14.11
C SER A 212 0.87 -6.25 -14.84
N MET A 213 2.10 -5.79 -14.60
CA MET A 213 2.66 -4.55 -15.11
C MET A 213 3.30 -4.76 -16.48
N ARG A 214 3.15 -3.79 -17.38
CA ARG A 214 3.89 -3.74 -18.63
C ARG A 214 5.34 -3.31 -18.37
N GLN A 215 6.31 -4.15 -18.68
CA GLN A 215 7.73 -3.86 -18.45
C GLN A 215 8.45 -3.59 -19.78
N LEU A 216 8.91 -2.35 -19.97
CA LEU A 216 9.77 -1.94 -21.10
C LEU A 216 11.25 -1.87 -20.71
N ALA A 217 11.54 -1.84 -19.42
CA ALA A 217 12.86 -1.96 -18.83
C ALA A 217 12.87 -3.08 -17.78
N THR A 218 14.06 -3.58 -17.46
CA THR A 218 14.24 -4.56 -16.38
C THR A 218 14.21 -3.83 -15.03
N PRO A 219 13.37 -4.25 -14.07
CA PRO A 219 13.42 -3.76 -12.69
C PRO A 219 14.83 -3.91 -12.08
N GLN A 220 15.19 -3.04 -11.14
CA GLN A 220 16.52 -3.06 -10.52
C GLN A 220 16.73 -4.32 -9.66
N THR A 221 15.66 -4.86 -9.07
CA THR A 221 15.66 -6.15 -8.38
C THR A 221 14.41 -6.95 -8.73
N ASP A 222 14.26 -8.16 -8.18
CA ASP A 222 13.06 -8.99 -8.39
C ASP A 222 11.77 -8.31 -7.89
N ARG A 223 11.85 -7.37 -6.94
CA ARG A 223 10.68 -6.71 -6.35
C ARG A 223 10.73 -5.18 -6.35
N ILE A 224 11.79 -4.56 -6.85
CA ILE A 224 11.98 -3.10 -6.83
C ILE A 224 12.20 -2.57 -8.24
N ALA A 225 11.33 -1.64 -8.62
CA ALA A 225 11.40 -0.86 -9.85
C ALA A 225 11.35 0.62 -9.50
N ILE A 226 12.45 1.36 -9.72
CA ILE A 226 12.55 2.79 -9.45
C ILE A 226 12.73 3.54 -10.77
N GLU A 227 11.82 4.48 -11.05
CA GLU A 227 11.95 5.43 -12.15
C GLU A 227 11.32 6.77 -11.76
N CYS A 228 11.87 7.88 -12.25
CA CYS A 228 11.37 9.24 -11.97
C CYS A 228 11.21 9.60 -10.48
N GLY A 229 11.94 8.94 -9.57
CA GLY A 229 11.78 9.13 -8.12
C GLY A 229 10.63 8.35 -7.48
N VAL A 230 9.90 7.56 -8.27
CA VAL A 230 8.82 6.68 -7.80
C VAL A 230 9.37 5.27 -7.63
N MET A 231 9.19 4.69 -6.44
CA MET A 231 9.53 3.31 -6.14
C MET A 231 8.29 2.42 -6.19
N THR A 232 8.27 1.54 -7.18
CA THR A 232 7.26 0.50 -7.36
C THR A 232 7.75 -0.79 -6.73
N VAL A 233 6.94 -1.35 -5.82
CA VAL A 233 7.22 -2.63 -5.16
C VAL A 233 6.28 -3.71 -5.66
N ASP A 234 6.87 -4.85 -6.01
CA ASP A 234 6.12 -6.09 -6.27
C ASP A 234 5.51 -6.58 -4.96
N ARG A 235 4.18 -6.55 -4.88
CA ARG A 235 3.45 -7.04 -3.70
C ARG A 235 3.54 -8.55 -3.51
N GLY A 236 3.90 -9.30 -4.55
CA GLY A 236 3.85 -10.77 -4.56
C GLY A 236 2.44 -11.32 -4.80
N GLY A 237 2.19 -12.55 -4.34
CA GLY A 237 0.91 -13.24 -4.48
C GLY A 237 0.34 -13.74 -3.16
N GLY A 238 -0.83 -14.41 -3.21
CA GLY A 238 -1.42 -15.09 -2.05
C GLY A 238 -2.57 -14.34 -1.36
N SER A 239 -3.11 -13.29 -1.98
CA SER A 239 -4.27 -12.57 -1.46
C SER A 239 -5.55 -13.42 -1.46
N PRO A 240 -6.40 -13.31 -0.42
CA PRO A 240 -7.77 -13.77 -0.49
C PRO A 240 -8.49 -13.17 -1.71
N SER A 241 -9.55 -13.85 -2.16
CA SER A 241 -10.38 -13.31 -3.23
C SER A 241 -10.96 -11.95 -2.82
N TRP A 242 -10.94 -11.00 -3.76
CA TRP A 242 -11.40 -9.62 -3.56
C TRP A 242 -12.87 -9.49 -3.10
N LYS A 243 -13.71 -10.48 -3.43
CA LYS A 243 -15.12 -10.57 -3.00
C LYS A 243 -15.35 -11.37 -1.71
N HIS A 244 -14.29 -11.92 -1.10
CA HIS A 244 -14.43 -12.74 0.09
C HIS A 244 -14.61 -11.85 1.32
N VAL A 245 -15.82 -11.83 1.86
CA VAL A 245 -16.15 -11.13 3.11
C VAL A 245 -15.56 -11.88 4.30
N ALA A 246 -14.97 -11.16 5.27
CA ALA A 246 -14.38 -11.74 6.47
C ALA A 246 -13.39 -12.87 6.18
N ALA A 247 -12.41 -12.58 5.30
CA ALA A 247 -11.41 -13.57 4.92
C ALA A 247 -10.51 -13.90 6.11
N SER A 248 -10.18 -15.19 6.28
CA SER A 248 -9.21 -15.62 7.27
C SER A 248 -7.80 -15.13 6.90
N PRO A 249 -6.98 -14.74 7.90
CA PRO A 249 -5.59 -14.39 7.65
C PRO A 249 -4.79 -15.61 7.16
N PRO A 250 -3.75 -15.40 6.34
CA PRO A 250 -2.91 -16.48 5.88
C PRO A 250 -2.07 -17.05 7.03
N GLU A 251 -1.69 -18.33 6.94
CA GLU A 251 -0.77 -18.95 7.91
C GLU A 251 0.67 -18.45 7.77
N ALA A 252 1.07 -18.07 6.55
CA ALA A 252 2.40 -17.59 6.20
C ALA A 252 2.33 -16.53 5.08
N VAL A 253 3.37 -15.70 4.97
CA VAL A 253 3.47 -14.64 3.97
C VAL A 253 4.85 -14.70 3.32
N ASP A 254 4.84 -14.76 1.98
CA ASP A 254 6.04 -14.95 1.15
C ASP A 254 6.53 -13.65 0.47
N GLY A 255 5.69 -12.61 0.48
CA GLY A 255 5.98 -11.30 -0.13
C GLY A 255 6.09 -10.17 0.90
N PRO A 256 6.55 -8.99 0.48
CA PRO A 256 6.69 -7.83 1.36
C PRO A 256 5.34 -7.16 1.70
N ILE A 257 4.27 -7.53 0.99
CA ILE A 257 2.95 -6.92 1.12
C ILE A 257 1.89 -8.00 1.21
N ILE A 258 0.96 -7.83 2.13
CA ILE A 258 -0.31 -8.57 2.15
C ILE A 258 -1.34 -7.69 1.46
N GLY A 259 -1.62 -8.01 0.19
CA GLY A 259 -2.69 -7.37 -0.57
C GLY A 259 -4.05 -7.91 -0.13
N LEU A 260 -4.95 -7.02 0.24
CA LEU A 260 -6.33 -7.30 0.63
C LEU A 260 -7.27 -6.43 -0.19
N HIS A 261 -8.54 -6.77 -0.19
CA HIS A 261 -9.61 -5.85 -0.57
C HIS A 261 -10.43 -5.56 0.67
N TRP A 262 -11.06 -4.39 0.71
CA TRP A 262 -11.77 -3.94 1.91
C TRP A 262 -12.70 -4.98 2.56
N PRO A 263 -13.55 -5.73 1.83
CA PRO A 263 -14.42 -6.77 2.42
C PRO A 263 -13.67 -7.88 3.17
N ASN A 264 -12.41 -8.14 2.84
CA ASN A 264 -11.62 -9.18 3.50
C ASN A 264 -11.49 -8.93 5.01
N LEU A 265 -11.53 -7.66 5.44
CA LEU A 265 -11.43 -7.24 6.83
C LEU A 265 -12.78 -6.95 7.49
N LEU A 266 -13.90 -7.16 6.79
CA LEU A 266 -15.21 -6.73 7.25
C LEU A 266 -16.13 -7.91 7.49
N HIS A 267 -16.87 -7.83 8.59
CA HIS A 267 -17.95 -8.75 8.89
C HIS A 267 -19.25 -8.25 8.24
N GLN A 268 -20.16 -9.18 7.89
CA GLN A 268 -21.47 -8.85 7.31
C GLN A 268 -22.31 -7.96 8.24
N ASP A 269 -22.23 -8.19 9.54
CA ASP A 269 -22.69 -7.30 10.61
C ASP A 269 -21.52 -6.40 11.06
N PRO A 270 -21.58 -5.07 10.84
CA PRO A 270 -20.50 -4.14 11.18
C PRO A 270 -20.11 -4.14 12.66
N SER A 271 -21.04 -4.42 13.58
CA SER A 271 -20.72 -4.44 15.01
C SER A 271 -19.79 -5.60 15.41
N ARG A 272 -19.57 -6.55 14.49
CA ARG A 272 -18.69 -7.71 14.64
C ARG A 272 -17.42 -7.61 13.80
N ASN A 273 -17.13 -6.45 13.20
CA ASN A 273 -15.87 -6.23 12.49
C ASN A 273 -14.66 -6.58 13.38
N ASP A 274 -14.75 -6.34 14.69
CA ASP A 274 -13.66 -6.63 15.63
C ASP A 274 -13.29 -8.10 15.75
N GLU A 275 -14.22 -9.02 15.51
CA GLU A 275 -13.90 -10.45 15.48
C GLU A 275 -12.94 -10.78 14.33
N VAL A 276 -13.18 -10.17 13.16
CA VAL A 276 -12.30 -10.33 11.99
C VAL A 276 -10.95 -9.67 12.26
N ILE A 277 -10.96 -8.44 12.81
CA ILE A 277 -9.71 -7.73 13.14
C ILE A 277 -8.90 -8.47 14.20
N ASP A 278 -9.52 -9.09 15.21
CA ASP A 278 -8.86 -9.90 16.23
C ASP A 278 -8.06 -11.06 15.61
N ASP A 279 -8.66 -11.78 14.67
CA ASP A 279 -8.02 -12.89 13.98
C ASP A 279 -6.80 -12.42 13.17
N TRP A 280 -6.95 -11.32 12.42
CA TRP A 280 -5.87 -10.71 11.66
C TRP A 280 -4.72 -10.22 12.56
N VAL A 281 -5.03 -9.53 13.65
CA VAL A 281 -4.02 -9.06 14.62
C VAL A 281 -3.25 -10.24 15.22
N ALA A 282 -3.95 -11.32 15.62
CA ALA A 282 -3.32 -12.50 16.20
C ALA A 282 -2.39 -13.21 15.20
N ALA A 283 -2.80 -13.34 13.94
CA ALA A 283 -1.98 -13.94 12.89
C ALA A 283 -0.75 -13.08 12.56
N LEU A 284 -0.93 -11.78 12.35
CA LEU A 284 0.15 -10.87 11.98
C LEU A 284 1.15 -10.66 13.10
N THR A 285 0.70 -10.60 14.35
CA THR A 285 1.60 -10.57 15.51
C THR A 285 2.52 -11.79 15.53
N ARG A 286 1.98 -12.98 15.23
CA ARG A 286 2.77 -14.22 15.15
C ARG A 286 3.76 -14.18 13.99
N ILE A 287 3.34 -13.71 12.82
CA ILE A 287 4.22 -13.53 11.65
C ILE A 287 5.35 -12.56 11.97
N GLY A 288 5.06 -11.43 12.60
CA GLY A 288 6.05 -10.41 12.99
C GLY A 288 7.08 -10.88 14.02
N GLN A 289 6.78 -11.94 14.79
CA GLN A 289 7.71 -12.55 15.73
C GLN A 289 8.79 -13.40 15.03
N ALA A 290 8.56 -13.84 13.79
CA ALA A 290 9.55 -14.62 13.05
C ALA A 290 10.84 -13.80 12.83
N PRO A 291 12.03 -14.42 12.91
CA PRO A 291 13.29 -13.70 12.74
C PRO A 291 13.43 -13.01 11.39
N ASP A 292 12.87 -13.59 10.34
CA ASP A 292 12.99 -13.15 8.94
C ASP A 292 11.81 -12.30 8.45
N ARG A 293 10.94 -11.85 9.36
CA ARG A 293 9.78 -11.01 9.07
C ARG A 293 9.74 -9.81 10.00
N TRP A 294 9.27 -8.68 9.52
CA TRP A 294 9.09 -7.49 10.35
C TRP A 294 7.82 -6.76 9.92
N LEU A 295 6.91 -6.51 10.86
CA LEU A 295 5.76 -5.66 10.61
C LEU A 295 6.26 -4.23 10.48
N ALA A 296 6.24 -3.68 9.27
CA ALA A 296 6.73 -2.35 9.01
C ALA A 296 5.71 -1.31 9.53
N PRO A 297 6.14 -0.25 10.24
CA PRO A 297 5.23 0.71 10.84
C PRO A 297 4.50 1.56 9.80
N ASP A 298 5.11 1.79 8.64
CA ASP A 298 4.60 2.63 7.57
C ASP A 298 5.23 2.24 6.23
N THR A 299 4.73 2.82 5.14
CA THR A 299 5.19 2.49 3.79
C THR A 299 6.62 2.93 3.48
N PRO A 300 7.08 4.14 3.84
CA PRO A 300 8.48 4.53 3.68
C PRO A 300 9.45 3.55 4.34
N SER A 301 9.15 3.14 5.59
CA SER A 301 9.94 2.16 6.33
C SER A 301 9.92 0.80 5.65
N ALA A 302 8.76 0.34 5.17
CA ALA A 302 8.64 -0.91 4.45
C ALA A 302 9.49 -0.93 3.17
N TRP A 303 9.46 0.14 2.37
CA TRP A 303 10.18 0.18 1.09
C TRP A 303 11.68 0.31 1.29
N SER A 304 12.11 1.14 2.24
CA SER A 304 13.51 1.21 2.65
C SER A 304 14.01 -0.15 3.11
N GLN A 305 13.28 -0.82 4.00
CA GLN A 305 13.64 -2.15 4.48
C GLN A 305 13.75 -3.17 3.34
N LEU A 306 12.82 -3.18 2.38
CA LEU A 306 12.87 -4.11 1.26
C LEU A 306 14.12 -3.89 0.40
N ALA A 307 14.51 -2.64 0.14
CA ALA A 307 15.76 -2.34 -0.55
C ALA A 307 16.97 -2.88 0.21
N HIS A 308 16.98 -2.78 1.53
CA HIS A 308 18.03 -3.39 2.35
C HIS A 308 18.01 -4.92 2.31
N VAL A 309 16.85 -5.56 2.33
CA VAL A 309 16.72 -7.02 2.20
C VAL A 309 17.34 -7.53 0.89
N GLU A 310 17.12 -6.82 -0.22
CA GLU A 310 17.55 -7.27 -1.54
C GLU A 310 18.95 -6.78 -1.95
N CYS A 311 19.43 -5.67 -1.36
CA CYS A 311 20.65 -4.99 -1.81
C CYS A 311 21.71 -4.80 -0.72
N THR A 312 21.48 -5.18 0.54
CA THR A 312 22.49 -5.11 1.60
C THR A 312 23.03 -6.49 1.94
N GLN A 313 24.35 -6.64 1.94
CA GLN A 313 24.99 -7.87 2.39
C GLN A 313 25.50 -7.70 3.83
N ILE A 314 25.22 -8.69 4.67
CA ILE A 314 25.76 -8.74 6.04
C ILE A 314 27.20 -9.27 5.98
N VAL A 315 28.13 -8.51 6.54
CA VAL A 315 29.54 -8.88 6.68
C VAL A 315 29.85 -9.05 8.16
N GLN A 316 30.29 -10.24 8.57
CA GLN A 316 30.55 -10.51 9.98
C GLN A 316 32.05 -10.70 10.24
N ASP A 317 32.59 -9.90 11.17
CA ASP A 317 33.96 -10.04 11.68
C ASP A 317 33.91 -10.31 13.19
N GLY A 318 34.09 -11.57 13.58
CA GLY A 318 33.90 -12.03 14.95
C GLY A 318 32.49 -11.74 15.48
N ASN A 319 32.40 -10.90 16.52
CA ASN A 319 31.14 -10.48 17.15
C ASN A 319 30.64 -9.12 16.66
N VAL A 320 31.25 -8.55 15.62
CA VAL A 320 30.87 -7.27 15.05
C VAL A 320 30.16 -7.50 13.72
N ILE A 321 29.00 -6.89 13.58
CA ILE A 321 28.13 -6.98 12.41
C ILE A 321 28.36 -5.73 11.54
N GLY A 322 28.88 -5.92 10.34
CA GLY A 322 29.00 -4.90 9.30
C GLY A 322 28.04 -5.13 8.15
N PHE A 323 27.98 -4.15 7.25
CA PHE A 323 27.10 -4.15 6.09
C PHE A 323 27.85 -3.64 4.86
N ASP A 324 27.67 -4.33 3.73
CA ASP A 324 28.06 -3.85 2.42
C ASP A 324 26.82 -3.32 1.69
N PHE A 325 26.84 -2.01 1.41
CA PHE A 325 25.76 -1.27 0.75
C PHE A 325 26.01 -1.05 -0.74
N THR A 326 27.03 -1.66 -1.35
CA THR A 326 27.42 -1.39 -2.74
C THR A 326 26.26 -1.57 -3.73
N ALA A 327 25.45 -2.63 -3.59
CA ALA A 327 24.29 -2.84 -4.45
C ALA A 327 23.14 -1.86 -4.14
N LEU A 328 22.97 -1.46 -2.87
CA LEU A 328 21.99 -0.46 -2.47
C LEU A 328 22.35 0.93 -3.05
N ASP A 329 23.63 1.28 -3.02
CA ASP A 329 24.17 2.54 -3.56
C ASP A 329 24.09 2.63 -5.09
N ALA A 330 23.87 1.50 -5.76
CA ALA A 330 23.60 1.45 -7.20
C ALA A 330 22.12 1.75 -7.53
N LEU A 331 21.21 1.71 -6.55
CA LEU A 331 19.82 2.14 -6.76
C LEU A 331 19.75 3.67 -6.94
N PRO A 332 18.74 4.19 -7.66
CA PRO A 332 18.57 5.63 -7.83
C PRO A 332 18.46 6.36 -6.49
N SER A 333 19.31 7.38 -6.27
CA SER A 333 19.39 8.13 -5.01
C SER A 333 18.19 9.06 -4.74
N THR A 334 17.18 9.02 -5.60
CA THR A 334 15.95 9.82 -5.49
C THR A 334 14.99 9.29 -4.43
N VAL A 335 15.24 8.11 -3.87
CA VAL A 335 14.43 7.49 -2.83
C VAL A 335 15.23 7.41 -1.52
N ALA A 336 14.56 7.69 -0.40
CA ALA A 336 15.19 7.66 0.92
C ALA A 336 15.32 6.21 1.41
N LEU A 337 16.55 5.69 1.43
CA LEU A 337 16.90 4.31 1.83
C LEU A 337 17.92 4.30 2.97
N GLY A 338 17.77 5.25 3.91
CA GLY A 338 18.77 5.52 4.94
C GLY A 338 18.62 4.68 6.21
N GLU A 339 17.42 4.18 6.48
CA GLU A 339 17.08 3.45 7.70
C GLU A 339 16.64 2.03 7.41
N PHE A 340 17.04 1.11 8.28
CA PHE A 340 16.64 -0.29 8.22
C PHE A 340 16.68 -0.96 9.59
N VAL A 341 16.10 -2.15 9.64
CA VAL A 341 16.02 -3.01 10.81
C VAL A 341 16.85 -4.25 10.60
N VAL A 342 17.50 -4.68 11.69
CA VAL A 342 18.16 -5.97 11.79
C VAL A 342 17.61 -6.71 12.99
N LYS A 343 17.39 -8.02 12.82
CA LYS A 343 17.05 -8.93 13.90
C LYS A 343 18.24 -9.82 14.23
N THR A 344 18.59 -9.92 15.52
CA THR A 344 19.67 -10.82 15.97
C THR A 344 19.23 -11.73 17.10
N THR A 345 19.42 -13.04 16.96
CA THR A 345 18.95 -14.06 17.93
C THR A 345 19.91 -14.27 19.12
N GLN A 346 21.09 -13.64 19.08
CA GLN A 346 22.05 -13.72 20.18
C GLN A 346 21.51 -13.04 21.44
N ARG A 347 21.79 -13.62 22.62
CA ARG A 347 21.33 -13.06 23.90
C ARG A 347 22.05 -11.76 24.28
N SER A 348 23.32 -11.63 23.91
CA SER A 348 24.06 -10.38 24.14
C SER A 348 23.60 -9.30 23.16
N PRO A 349 23.60 -8.02 23.57
CA PRO A 349 23.33 -6.92 22.64
C PRO A 349 24.26 -6.98 21.43
N PRO A 350 23.73 -6.78 20.20
CA PRO A 350 24.54 -6.80 18.99
C PRO A 350 25.53 -5.63 18.97
N ARG A 351 26.67 -5.85 18.32
CA ARG A 351 27.67 -4.81 18.07
C ARG A 351 27.79 -4.62 16.58
N PHE A 352 27.78 -3.36 16.15
CA PHE A 352 27.84 -3.01 14.74
C PHE A 352 29.18 -2.36 14.39
N ALA A 353 29.65 -2.62 13.17
CA ALA A 353 30.83 -1.98 12.62
C ALA A 353 30.58 -0.48 12.38
N ALA A 354 31.66 0.27 12.11
CA ALA A 354 31.52 1.64 11.63
C ALA A 354 30.78 1.68 10.27
N GLY A 355 30.06 2.76 10.01
CA GLY A 355 29.24 2.93 8.79
C GLY A 355 27.74 2.69 9.01
N VAL A 356 27.32 2.44 10.25
CA VAL A 356 25.92 2.53 10.68
C VAL A 356 25.84 3.13 12.09
N HIS A 357 24.71 3.77 12.38
CA HIS A 357 24.33 4.33 13.66
C HIS A 357 23.14 3.57 14.24
N VAL A 358 23.26 3.12 15.49
CA VAL A 358 22.14 2.51 16.22
C VAL A 358 21.19 3.62 16.65
N LEU A 359 19.96 3.59 16.10
CA LEU A 359 18.88 4.50 16.47
C LEU A 359 18.13 3.98 17.70
N ASP A 360 17.79 2.70 17.69
CA ASP A 360 17.16 1.99 18.80
C ASP A 360 17.55 0.51 18.77
N SER A 361 17.55 -0.14 19.94
CA SER A 361 17.80 -1.58 20.07
C SER A 361 17.04 -2.16 21.25
N THR A 362 16.03 -2.98 20.96
CA THR A 362 15.14 -3.58 21.95
C THR A 362 15.17 -5.10 21.88
N TRP A 363 15.23 -5.77 23.03
CA TRP A 363 15.08 -7.23 23.10
C TRP A 363 13.59 -7.59 23.04
N ASN A 364 13.21 -8.37 22.02
CA ASN A 364 11.88 -8.94 21.89
C ASN A 364 11.82 -10.32 22.56
N PRO A 365 11.19 -10.45 23.74
CA PRO A 365 11.13 -11.73 24.45
C PRO A 365 10.26 -12.77 23.72
N GLY A 366 9.22 -12.35 22.99
CA GLY A 366 8.31 -13.26 22.29
C GLY A 366 8.95 -13.89 21.05
N GLY A 367 9.80 -13.14 20.34
CA GLY A 367 10.54 -13.63 19.18
C GLY A 367 11.98 -14.09 19.46
N HIS A 368 12.45 -13.97 20.70
CA HIS A 368 13.82 -14.29 21.13
C HIS A 368 14.92 -13.66 20.28
N HIS A 369 14.76 -12.38 19.94
CA HIS A 369 15.74 -11.62 19.16
C HIS A 369 15.83 -10.17 19.63
N TRP A 370 16.98 -9.54 19.41
CA TRP A 370 17.07 -8.09 19.36
C TRP A 370 16.46 -7.58 18.06
N LEU A 371 15.67 -6.53 18.15
CA LEU A 371 15.23 -5.70 17.04
C LEU A 371 16.06 -4.42 17.11
N THR A 372 16.93 -4.19 16.14
CA THR A 372 17.77 -2.98 16.10
C THR A 372 17.40 -2.15 14.89
N ARG A 373 17.04 -0.88 15.12
CA ARG A 373 16.92 0.14 14.06
C ARG A 373 18.27 0.79 13.84
N LEU A 374 18.70 0.81 12.59
CA LEU A 374 19.97 1.35 12.14
C LEU A 374 19.72 2.45 11.11
N ALA A 375 20.56 3.49 11.15
CA ALA A 375 20.75 4.43 10.05
C ALA A 375 22.14 4.24 9.45
N ARG A 376 22.29 4.43 8.14
CA ARG A 376 23.59 4.48 7.48
C ARG A 376 24.33 5.80 7.69
#